data_AF-A0A1I2F7I4-F1
#
_entry.id   AF-A0A1I2F7I4-F1
#
_cell.length_a   1.000
_cell.length_b   1.000
_cell.length_c   1.000
_cell.angle_alpha   90.00
_cell.angle_beta   90.00
_cell.angle_gamma   90.00
#
_symmetry.space_group_name_H-M   'P 1'
#
loop_
_entity.id
_entity.type
_entity.pdbx_description
1 polymer ?
#
loop_
_entity_poly.entity_id
_entity_poly.type
_entity_poly.pdbx_seq_one_letter_code
_entity_poly.pdbx_strand_id
1 'polypeptide(L)'
;MPSSVGSTVAYTRRIASWATLLAVVGGCPNDDTGIGSATDGGSGTGDTAAPATDTTALPTTTHSGVSGSMGDDPTGWQTTGTTDPVGPCGADPLCGIPPEEHEPTPKPDGLPSPLPGVYDDQGPAPLDNGFRSLMGFPNRQRALLEERVARIYDPDSPEFRKYLSVDEWMADHAPLGADVELVKAWLKSRNFTINFEAKNRLLIHFSGTVKDFNEAFATELHICMRKNPLHSGDPFPVYCTLDSFTLPKFVAERTNGLAAADLPAETGTLVKEVGEVHEDYPGDQAYGPPAFFGAYNMIPLFEQGYTGQGSAVGVVGAGTYHSIDLQIFWKSFGIERALPTRVNLMEPVFERVTETVLDTQWSTSLAPGADAYVYEGPDARNTALLFAWNEAIGDNKVDVLSTSFAHREDSEAKTLRHQYDESALMGAALGMTLLSASGDSANPDTPCSSPYVTCVGGTNLVASVDGEIESETAWSQSGSGQSKSFALPYWQMADVDSKTRSMCDLALSSSPENPMWMRRWTNWEHYGGTSFASPAFAGMVAVINSYRKAHGKPRVGYLNPIIYLHGPTRATFRDITEGATKYWPAGVGWDYPTGLGAPDVAALAEVIP
;
A
#
# COMPACT_ATOMS: atom_id res chain seq x y z
N MET A 1 29.51 10.84 -48.09
CA MET A 1 28.37 10.34 -47.31
C MET A 1 28.86 9.27 -46.34
N PRO A 2 28.91 9.55 -45.03
CA PRO A 2 29.07 8.53 -43.99
C PRO A 2 27.89 8.59 -43.00
N SER A 3 27.20 7.47 -42.76
CA SER A 3 27.38 6.54 -41.62
C SER A 3 26.63 6.95 -40.34
N SER A 4 25.55 6.22 -40.03
CA SER A 4 24.80 6.31 -38.78
C SER A 4 25.15 5.14 -37.87
N VAL A 5 25.68 5.42 -36.67
CA VAL A 5 25.71 4.50 -35.53
C VAL A 5 25.14 5.27 -34.34
N GLY A 6 24.06 4.73 -33.76
CA GLY A 6 23.31 5.38 -32.69
C GLY A 6 24.01 5.34 -31.34
N SER A 7 23.62 6.27 -30.46
CA SER A 7 24.16 6.44 -29.12
C SER A 7 23.87 5.24 -28.20
N THR A 8 24.93 4.67 -27.66
CA THR A 8 24.92 3.84 -26.45
C THR A 8 26.24 4.12 -25.71
N VAL A 9 26.27 3.97 -24.38
CA VAL A 9 27.38 4.37 -23.47
C VAL A 9 27.46 5.89 -23.20
N ALA A 10 26.62 6.34 -22.25
CA ALA A 10 26.79 7.63 -21.55
C ALA A 10 26.50 7.57 -20.03
N TYR A 11 26.17 6.40 -19.47
CA TYR A 11 25.72 6.27 -18.07
C TYR A 11 26.86 5.99 -17.06
N THR A 12 27.99 5.43 -17.49
CA THR A 12 29.06 4.89 -16.62
C THR A 12 30.34 5.75 -16.53
N ARG A 13 30.31 7.05 -16.88
CA ARG A 13 31.53 7.90 -16.94
C ARG A 13 31.61 9.11 -16.01
N ARG A 14 30.69 9.29 -15.05
CA ARG A 14 30.78 10.37 -14.04
C ARG A 14 31.19 9.96 -12.63
N ILE A 15 31.17 8.66 -12.29
CA ILE A 15 31.43 8.17 -10.91
C ILE A 15 32.93 8.19 -10.53
N ALA A 16 33.87 8.22 -11.49
CA ALA A 16 35.30 8.12 -11.22
C ALA A 16 36.10 9.40 -11.54
N SER A 17 35.95 10.48 -10.74
CA SER A 17 36.77 11.70 -10.91
C SER A 17 36.97 12.62 -9.67
N TRP A 18 36.98 12.11 -8.43
CA TRP A 18 37.37 12.91 -7.25
C TRP A 18 38.30 12.17 -6.29
N ALA A 19 39.55 11.92 -6.70
CA ALA A 19 40.56 11.30 -5.82
C ALA A 19 42.02 11.64 -6.20
N THR A 20 42.49 12.88 -6.01
CA THR A 20 43.94 13.14 -5.83
C THR A 20 44.24 14.51 -5.17
N LEU A 21 45.37 14.58 -4.44
CA LEU A 21 45.91 15.69 -3.62
C LEU A 21 45.10 16.00 -2.34
N LEU A 22 45.69 16.15 -1.14
CA LEU A 22 47.12 16.26 -0.76
C LEU A 22 47.34 15.67 0.66
N ALA A 23 48.59 15.34 1.03
CA ALA A 23 48.93 14.57 2.23
C ALA A 23 49.87 15.33 3.22
N VAL A 24 50.10 14.69 4.40
CA VAL A 24 51.07 15.03 5.49
C VAL A 24 50.71 16.32 6.28
N VAL A 25 50.74 16.47 7.61
CA VAL A 25 51.46 15.86 8.78
C VAL A 25 50.54 15.95 10.04
N GLY A 26 50.58 15.16 11.12
CA GLY A 26 51.29 13.90 11.45
C GLY A 26 51.93 13.86 12.87
N GLY A 27 51.27 13.29 13.90
CA GLY A 27 51.83 13.11 15.26
C GLY A 27 50.84 12.75 16.40
N CYS A 28 51.13 11.69 17.15
CA CYS A 28 50.59 11.35 18.49
C CYS A 28 51.21 12.26 19.60
N PRO A 29 50.80 12.24 20.90
CA PRO A 29 50.12 11.14 21.63
C PRO A 29 49.04 11.50 22.68
N ASN A 30 48.44 10.42 23.23
CA ASN A 30 47.83 10.17 24.55
C ASN A 30 47.39 11.33 25.45
N ASP A 31 46.23 11.14 26.11
CA ASP A 31 46.18 11.23 27.58
C ASP A 31 45.14 10.27 28.20
N ASP A 32 45.40 9.84 29.44
CA ASP A 32 44.61 8.87 30.21
C ASP A 32 43.40 9.52 30.94
N THR A 33 42.42 8.67 31.29
CA THR A 33 41.53 8.67 32.50
C THR A 33 40.12 8.18 32.12
N GLY A 34 39.43 7.30 32.85
CA GLY A 34 39.80 6.56 34.06
C GLY A 34 38.57 6.39 34.98
N ILE A 35 38.40 5.20 35.57
CA ILE A 35 37.39 4.86 36.61
C ILE A 35 35.95 4.75 36.07
N GLY A 36 35.15 3.72 36.42
CA GLY A 36 35.44 2.56 37.25
C GLY A 36 34.29 1.54 37.25
N SER A 37 34.60 0.32 37.65
CA SER A 37 33.68 -0.82 37.71
C SER A 37 32.78 -0.81 38.95
N ALA A 38 31.58 -1.38 38.81
CA ALA A 38 30.83 -1.94 39.93
C ALA A 38 30.06 -3.20 39.48
N THR A 39 30.50 -4.35 39.98
CA THR A 39 29.82 -5.65 39.84
C THR A 39 29.07 -5.97 41.12
N ASP A 40 27.81 -6.40 41.02
CA ASP A 40 27.14 -7.38 41.91
C ASP A 40 25.72 -7.65 41.35
N GLY A 41 25.08 -8.80 41.56
CA GLY A 41 25.54 -9.95 42.34
C GLY A 41 24.40 -10.86 42.82
N GLY A 42 23.87 -11.71 41.93
CA GLY A 42 23.42 -13.07 42.30
C GLY A 42 21.99 -13.35 42.79
N SER A 43 21.56 -14.59 42.48
CA SER A 43 20.42 -15.38 43.01
C SER A 43 18.98 -14.92 42.63
N GLY A 44 18.02 -15.83 42.38
CA GLY A 44 18.09 -17.30 42.30
C GLY A 44 16.73 -17.97 42.61
N THR A 45 16.53 -19.22 42.17
CA THR A 45 15.29 -20.04 42.28
C THR A 45 14.13 -19.60 41.36
N GLY A 46 13.36 -20.47 40.69
CA GLY A 46 13.53 -21.91 40.42
C GLY A 46 12.29 -22.76 40.76
N ASP A 47 11.56 -23.24 39.74
CA ASP A 47 10.70 -24.44 39.77
C ASP A 47 10.28 -24.78 38.31
N THR A 48 10.75 -25.89 37.71
CA THR A 48 10.22 -27.29 37.70
C THR A 48 9.08 -27.54 36.70
N ALA A 49 8.99 -28.76 36.17
CA ALA A 49 8.49 -29.01 34.81
C ALA A 49 7.55 -30.23 34.65
N ALA A 50 6.81 -30.22 33.53
CA ALA A 50 6.22 -31.37 32.82
C ALA A 50 4.98 -32.06 33.49
N PRO A 51 4.19 -32.87 32.75
CA PRO A 51 4.38 -33.34 31.37
C PRO A 51 3.19 -33.13 30.40
N ALA A 52 3.44 -33.49 29.13
CA ALA A 52 2.48 -33.46 28.03
C ALA A 52 1.41 -34.56 28.09
N THR A 53 0.31 -34.36 27.34
CA THR A 53 -0.54 -35.45 26.83
C THR A 53 -0.70 -35.34 25.32
N ASP A 54 -0.40 -36.44 24.66
CA ASP A 54 -0.45 -36.67 23.22
C ASP A 54 -1.90 -36.95 22.74
N THR A 55 -2.34 -36.29 21.67
CA THR A 55 -3.41 -36.80 20.80
C THR A 55 -3.12 -36.49 19.33
N THR A 56 -2.40 -37.42 18.70
CA THR A 56 -2.48 -37.68 17.26
C THR A 56 -3.93 -37.84 16.76
N ALA A 57 -4.27 -37.22 15.61
CA ALA A 57 -5.09 -37.81 14.51
C ALA A 57 -5.52 -36.76 13.46
N LEU A 58 -4.97 -36.86 12.25
CA LEU A 58 -5.64 -36.38 11.03
C LEU A 58 -6.76 -37.37 10.66
N PRO A 59 -8.03 -36.94 10.49
CA PRO A 59 -9.02 -37.76 9.81
C PRO A 59 -8.94 -37.53 8.30
N THR A 60 -8.26 -38.44 7.60
CA THR A 60 -8.53 -38.67 6.17
C THR A 60 -9.93 -39.29 6.05
N THR A 61 -10.86 -38.60 5.40
CA THR A 61 -12.14 -39.21 4.98
C THR A 61 -12.13 -39.43 3.47
N THR A 62 -12.14 -40.71 3.11
CA THR A 62 -12.19 -41.19 1.73
C THR A 62 -13.54 -40.87 1.07
N HIS A 63 -13.50 -40.54 -0.22
CA HIS A 63 -14.71 -40.53 -1.06
C HIS A 63 -15.39 -41.90 -1.01
N SER A 64 -16.66 -41.91 -0.61
CA SER A 64 -17.60 -42.96 -0.97
C SER A 64 -18.75 -42.32 -1.73
N GLY A 65 -18.91 -42.73 -2.99
CA GLY A 65 -19.91 -42.14 -3.88
C GLY A 65 -21.32 -42.65 -3.56
N VAL A 66 -22.27 -41.72 -3.44
CA VAL A 66 -23.70 -42.02 -3.56
C VAL A 66 -24.28 -41.10 -4.61
N SER A 67 -24.77 -41.68 -5.70
CA SER A 67 -25.53 -40.98 -6.73
C SER A 67 -26.90 -40.57 -6.17
N GLY A 68 -27.13 -39.26 -6.03
CA GLY A 68 -28.41 -38.66 -5.64
C GLY A 68 -28.81 -37.59 -6.66
N SER A 69 -30.10 -37.46 -6.94
CA SER A 69 -30.64 -36.62 -8.02
C SER A 69 -30.50 -35.12 -7.77
N MET A 70 -30.46 -34.35 -8.85
CA MET A 70 -30.78 -32.91 -8.84
C MET A 70 -32.12 -32.68 -8.12
N GLY A 71 -32.16 -31.66 -7.25
CA GLY A 71 -33.35 -31.30 -6.48
C GLY A 71 -33.20 -29.94 -5.81
N ASP A 72 -33.90 -28.97 -6.40
CA ASP A 72 -34.50 -27.77 -5.79
C ASP A 72 -33.64 -26.83 -4.93
N ASP A 73 -33.22 -25.75 -5.60
CA ASP A 73 -32.89 -24.45 -5.01
C ASP A 73 -34.15 -23.81 -4.38
N PRO A 74 -34.15 -23.43 -3.08
CA PRO A 74 -35.29 -22.77 -2.44
C PRO A 74 -35.39 -21.27 -2.74
N THR A 75 -34.44 -20.67 -3.46
CA THR A 75 -34.45 -19.25 -3.84
C THR A 75 -35.08 -19.04 -5.22
N GLY A 76 -36.41 -19.12 -5.27
CA GLY A 76 -37.21 -19.03 -6.50
C GLY A 76 -37.19 -17.66 -7.19
N TRP A 77 -36.08 -17.31 -7.86
CA TRP A 77 -35.97 -16.19 -8.79
C TRP A 77 -35.73 -16.70 -10.21
N GLN A 78 -36.80 -17.13 -10.89
CA GLN A 78 -36.74 -17.46 -12.31
C GLN A 78 -36.51 -16.20 -13.15
N THR A 79 -35.38 -16.14 -13.84
CA THR A 79 -35.06 -15.09 -14.82
C THR A 79 -35.66 -15.42 -16.19
N THR A 80 -36.84 -14.87 -16.48
CA THR A 80 -37.40 -14.87 -17.85
C THR A 80 -37.10 -13.57 -18.56
N GLY A 81 -36.33 -13.64 -19.66
CA GLY A 81 -35.92 -12.46 -20.42
C GLY A 81 -37.02 -11.82 -21.28
N THR A 82 -36.81 -10.52 -21.56
CA THR A 82 -37.40 -9.75 -22.66
C THR A 82 -38.92 -9.72 -22.80
N THR A 83 -39.57 -8.78 -22.09
CA THR A 83 -40.26 -7.62 -22.71
C THR A 83 -40.62 -6.63 -21.61
N ASP A 84 -40.26 -5.36 -21.78
CA ASP A 84 -40.84 -4.28 -20.99
C ASP A 84 -42.34 -4.19 -21.33
N PRO A 85 -43.22 -4.20 -20.33
CA PRO A 85 -43.74 -2.91 -19.91
C PRO A 85 -43.77 -2.78 -18.39
N VAL A 86 -42.95 -1.86 -17.88
CA VAL A 86 -43.19 -0.96 -16.75
C VAL A 86 -44.31 -1.48 -15.85
N GLY A 87 -43.93 -2.30 -14.88
CA GLY A 87 -44.84 -2.80 -13.85
C GLY A 87 -45.43 -1.64 -13.01
N PRO A 88 -46.15 -1.95 -11.91
CA PRO A 88 -46.74 -0.91 -11.04
C PRO A 88 -45.72 0.10 -10.46
N CYS A 89 -44.42 -0.13 -10.64
CA CYS A 89 -43.31 0.63 -10.09
C CYS A 89 -42.59 1.59 -11.05
N GLY A 90 -43.03 1.75 -12.30
CA GLY A 90 -42.36 2.70 -13.19
C GLY A 90 -40.92 2.26 -13.53
N ALA A 91 -40.01 3.22 -13.55
CA ALA A 91 -38.56 3.00 -13.64
C ALA A 91 -37.85 3.16 -12.26
N ASP A 92 -38.59 3.13 -11.15
CA ASP A 92 -38.04 3.21 -9.81
C ASP A 92 -37.56 1.81 -9.35
N PRO A 93 -36.24 1.58 -9.19
CA PRO A 93 -35.72 0.28 -8.75
C PRO A 93 -36.03 -0.02 -7.27
N LEU A 94 -36.47 0.97 -6.47
CA LEU A 94 -36.79 0.78 -5.05
C LEU A 94 -38.24 0.35 -4.80
N CYS A 95 -39.18 0.69 -5.69
CA CYS A 95 -40.61 0.43 -5.46
C CYS A 95 -40.97 -1.06 -5.35
N GLY A 96 -40.15 -1.96 -5.90
CA GLY A 96 -40.33 -3.42 -5.79
C GLY A 96 -39.76 -4.05 -4.52
N ILE A 97 -39.08 -3.28 -3.66
CA ILE A 97 -38.45 -3.80 -2.44
C ILE A 97 -39.53 -4.00 -1.37
N PRO A 98 -39.66 -5.22 -0.79
CA PRO A 98 -40.73 -5.51 0.16
C PRO A 98 -40.40 -4.94 1.56
N PRO A 99 -41.41 -4.69 2.43
CA PRO A 99 -41.20 -3.98 3.69
C PRO A 99 -40.13 -4.58 4.62
N GLU A 100 -40.00 -5.90 4.67
CA GLU A 100 -39.00 -6.63 5.45
C GLU A 100 -37.54 -6.36 5.00
N GLU A 101 -37.33 -5.97 3.74
CA GLU A 101 -36.02 -5.60 3.23
C GLU A 101 -35.59 -4.18 3.65
N HIS A 102 -36.53 -3.39 4.19
CA HIS A 102 -36.25 -2.09 4.78
C HIS A 102 -35.87 -2.14 6.28
N GLU A 103 -35.83 -3.34 6.89
CA GLU A 103 -35.49 -3.49 8.31
C GLU A 103 -34.06 -2.95 8.62
N PRO A 104 -33.88 -2.13 9.68
CA PRO A 104 -32.57 -1.65 10.11
C PRO A 104 -31.64 -2.80 10.52
N THR A 105 -30.64 -3.03 9.69
CA THR A 105 -29.63 -4.07 9.86
C THR A 105 -28.31 -3.43 10.31
N PRO A 106 -27.73 -3.85 11.46
CA PRO A 106 -26.43 -3.36 11.90
C PRO A 106 -25.33 -3.69 10.88
N LYS A 107 -24.49 -2.70 10.55
CA LYS A 107 -23.27 -2.89 9.78
C LYS A 107 -22.12 -2.13 10.43
N PRO A 108 -20.87 -2.63 10.34
CA PRO A 108 -19.73 -1.87 10.82
C PRO A 108 -19.63 -0.53 10.09
N ASP A 109 -19.38 0.53 10.84
CA ASP A 109 -19.19 1.86 10.29
C ASP A 109 -17.73 2.10 9.85
N GLY A 110 -17.58 2.96 8.85
CA GLY A 110 -16.29 3.34 8.25
C GLY A 110 -15.68 4.60 8.83
N LEU A 111 -16.14 5.03 10.01
CA LEU A 111 -15.64 6.20 10.68
C LEU A 111 -14.76 5.81 11.86
N PRO A 112 -13.80 6.65 12.26
CA PRO A 112 -13.12 6.48 13.53
C PRO A 112 -14.09 6.72 14.69
N SER A 113 -13.90 5.99 15.78
CA SER A 113 -14.49 6.32 17.09
C SER A 113 -13.48 7.11 17.94
N PRO A 114 -13.92 7.86 18.98
CA PRO A 114 -13.02 8.54 19.88
C PRO A 114 -11.99 7.59 20.51
N LEU A 115 -10.71 7.97 20.45
CA LEU A 115 -9.58 7.14 20.86
C LEU A 115 -8.55 8.04 21.56
N PRO A 116 -8.35 7.92 22.88
CA PRO A 116 -7.54 8.87 23.66
C PRO A 116 -6.15 9.10 23.08
N GLY A 117 -5.83 10.37 22.75
CA GLY A 117 -4.55 10.76 22.18
C GLY A 117 -4.40 10.48 20.66
N VAL A 118 -5.49 10.10 19.99
CA VAL A 118 -5.58 9.90 18.54
C VAL A 118 -6.78 10.65 17.94
N TYR A 119 -7.99 10.44 18.48
CA TYR A 119 -9.22 11.13 18.10
C TYR A 119 -9.91 11.69 19.34
N ASP A 120 -9.89 13.02 19.49
CA ASP A 120 -10.53 13.71 20.60
C ASP A 120 -11.86 14.33 20.12
N ASP A 121 -12.99 13.83 20.64
CA ASP A 121 -14.35 14.28 20.30
C ASP A 121 -14.59 15.75 20.71
N GLN A 122 -15.14 16.55 19.80
CA GLN A 122 -15.54 17.94 20.01
C GLN A 122 -17.06 18.12 20.08
N GLY A 123 -17.84 17.04 19.92
CA GLY A 123 -19.29 17.01 19.93
C GLY A 123 -19.93 16.91 18.54
N PRO A 124 -21.28 16.95 18.48
CA PRO A 124 -22.04 16.76 17.25
C PRO A 124 -21.65 17.75 16.14
N ALA A 125 -21.57 17.24 14.91
CA ALA A 125 -21.32 18.04 13.73
C ALA A 125 -22.55 18.92 13.39
N PRO A 126 -22.35 20.18 12.94
CA PRO A 126 -23.43 21.01 12.42
C PRO A 126 -24.20 20.32 11.29
N LEU A 127 -25.53 20.27 11.41
CA LEU A 127 -26.41 19.52 10.50
C LEU A 127 -26.36 20.00 9.04
N ASP A 128 -26.00 21.27 8.83
CA ASP A 128 -25.85 21.91 7.52
C ASP A 128 -24.45 21.76 6.90
N ASN A 129 -23.47 21.19 7.63
CA ASN A 129 -22.18 20.85 7.04
C ASN A 129 -22.34 19.80 5.94
N GLY A 130 -21.52 19.93 4.89
CA GLY A 130 -21.37 18.89 3.89
C GLY A 130 -20.54 17.70 4.40
N PHE A 131 -20.71 16.54 3.77
CA PHE A 131 -19.79 15.41 3.90
C PHE A 131 -19.52 14.80 2.52
N ARG A 132 -18.47 13.98 2.43
CA ARG A 132 -18.27 13.03 1.33
C ARG A 132 -17.91 11.65 1.88
N SER A 133 -18.30 10.57 1.21
CA SER A 133 -18.20 9.21 1.74
C SER A 133 -18.09 8.16 0.64
N LEU A 134 -17.53 7.00 1.02
CA LEU A 134 -17.43 5.81 0.18
C LEU A 134 -18.35 4.70 0.70
N MET A 135 -19.22 4.18 -0.15
CA MET A 135 -19.92 2.91 0.07
C MET A 135 -19.09 1.79 -0.56
N GLY A 136 -18.70 0.78 0.23
CA GLY A 136 -17.87 -0.34 -0.20
C GLY A 136 -18.68 -1.59 -0.56
N PHE A 137 -18.19 -2.35 -1.53
CA PHE A 137 -18.79 -3.62 -1.97
C PHE A 137 -17.78 -4.77 -1.87
N PRO A 138 -18.23 -6.00 -1.55
CA PRO A 138 -17.38 -7.18 -1.48
C PRO A 138 -17.07 -7.76 -2.86
N ASN A 139 -15.96 -8.50 -2.95
CA ASN A 139 -15.72 -9.40 -4.07
C ASN A 139 -16.76 -10.54 -4.11
N ARG A 140 -17.43 -10.74 -5.25
CA ARG A 140 -18.27 -11.93 -5.46
C ARG A 140 -17.41 -13.17 -5.50
N GLN A 141 -17.91 -14.25 -4.88
CA GLN A 141 -17.23 -15.54 -4.85
C GLN A 141 -15.81 -15.45 -4.26
N ARG A 142 -15.60 -14.57 -3.27
CA ARG A 142 -14.27 -14.23 -2.73
C ARG A 142 -13.39 -15.45 -2.46
N ALA A 143 -13.90 -16.48 -1.79
CA ALA A 143 -13.12 -17.71 -1.52
C ALA A 143 -12.57 -18.38 -2.81
N LEU A 144 -13.35 -18.43 -3.90
CA LEU A 144 -12.89 -18.96 -5.19
C LEU A 144 -11.82 -18.06 -5.84
N LEU A 145 -11.92 -16.74 -5.64
CA LEU A 145 -10.89 -15.78 -6.08
C LEU A 145 -9.59 -15.97 -5.30
N GLU A 146 -9.66 -16.14 -3.97
CA GLU A 146 -8.50 -16.38 -3.11
C GLU A 146 -7.81 -17.72 -3.46
N GLU A 147 -8.58 -18.79 -3.68
CA GLU A 147 -8.05 -20.06 -4.20
C GLU A 147 -7.40 -19.93 -5.59
N ARG A 148 -8.00 -19.16 -6.49
CA ARG A 148 -7.43 -18.90 -7.83
C ARG A 148 -6.14 -18.10 -7.73
N VAL A 149 -6.09 -17.08 -6.87
CA VAL A 149 -4.87 -16.31 -6.60
C VAL A 149 -3.77 -17.23 -6.06
N ALA A 150 -4.05 -18.10 -5.09
CA ALA A 150 -3.06 -19.07 -4.61
C ALA A 150 -2.46 -19.92 -5.75
N ARG A 151 -3.31 -20.44 -6.65
CA ARG A 151 -2.85 -21.22 -7.83
C ARG A 151 -2.12 -20.41 -8.90
N ILE A 152 -2.29 -19.09 -8.96
CA ILE A 152 -1.56 -18.20 -9.88
C ILE A 152 -0.11 -17.98 -9.40
N TYR A 153 0.17 -18.09 -8.10
CA TYR A 153 1.48 -17.83 -7.50
C TYR A 153 2.18 -19.07 -6.92
N ASP A 154 1.63 -20.26 -7.14
CA ASP A 154 2.28 -21.54 -6.90
C ASP A 154 3.09 -21.97 -8.15
N PRO A 155 4.43 -22.07 -8.10
CA PRO A 155 5.25 -22.48 -9.25
C PRO A 155 4.97 -23.90 -9.79
N ASP A 156 4.42 -24.80 -8.97
CA ASP A 156 4.06 -26.16 -9.38
C ASP A 156 2.66 -26.23 -10.02
N SER A 157 1.87 -25.16 -9.92
CA SER A 157 0.52 -25.06 -10.47
C SER A 157 0.52 -24.90 -12.00
N PRO A 158 -0.37 -25.59 -12.74
CA PRO A 158 -0.58 -25.34 -14.16
C PRO A 158 -1.22 -23.97 -14.43
N GLU A 159 -1.65 -23.24 -13.39
CA GLU A 159 -2.18 -21.88 -13.45
C GLU A 159 -1.13 -20.80 -13.11
N PHE A 160 0.12 -21.20 -12.80
CA PHE A 160 1.20 -20.29 -12.46
C PHE A 160 1.35 -19.17 -13.49
N ARG A 161 1.35 -17.93 -13.01
CA ARG A 161 1.43 -16.68 -13.79
C ARG A 161 0.30 -16.46 -14.83
N LYS A 162 -0.77 -17.25 -14.80
CA LYS A 162 -1.96 -17.04 -15.66
C LYS A 162 -2.93 -16.07 -15.00
N TYR A 163 -2.49 -14.82 -14.92
CA TYR A 163 -3.24 -13.68 -14.42
C TYR A 163 -4.58 -13.53 -15.13
N LEU A 164 -5.60 -13.07 -14.40
CA LEU A 164 -6.88 -12.72 -15.00
C LEU A 164 -6.76 -11.40 -15.79
N SER A 165 -7.54 -11.28 -16.85
CA SER A 165 -7.88 -10.00 -17.45
C SER A 165 -8.91 -9.24 -16.60
N VAL A 166 -9.02 -7.92 -16.83
CA VAL A 166 -10.05 -7.10 -16.17
C VAL A 166 -11.46 -7.59 -16.54
N ASP A 167 -11.68 -8.03 -17.79
CA ASP A 167 -12.98 -8.50 -18.25
C ASP A 167 -13.40 -9.83 -17.57
N GLU A 168 -12.48 -10.79 -17.42
CA GLU A 168 -12.72 -12.03 -16.67
C GLU A 168 -13.06 -11.73 -15.21
N TRP A 169 -12.26 -10.89 -14.54
CA TRP A 169 -12.53 -10.51 -13.16
C TRP A 169 -13.86 -9.73 -13.03
N MET A 170 -14.20 -8.87 -13.99
CA MET A 170 -15.44 -8.10 -14.02
C MET A 170 -16.69 -8.97 -14.26
N ALA A 171 -16.55 -10.11 -14.94
CA ALA A 171 -17.62 -11.09 -15.08
C ALA A 171 -17.80 -11.90 -13.79
N ASP A 172 -16.73 -12.48 -13.27
CA ASP A 172 -16.80 -13.52 -12.25
C ASP A 172 -16.82 -12.98 -10.81
N HIS A 173 -16.14 -11.86 -10.55
CA HIS A 173 -15.81 -11.41 -9.19
C HIS A 173 -16.27 -9.99 -8.84
N ALA A 174 -16.43 -9.09 -9.81
CA ALA A 174 -16.95 -7.75 -9.51
C ALA A 174 -18.40 -7.77 -8.95
N PRO A 175 -18.77 -6.83 -8.06
CA PRO A 175 -20.15 -6.63 -7.59
C PRO A 175 -21.15 -6.53 -8.73
N LEU A 176 -22.35 -7.09 -8.60
CA LEU A 176 -23.34 -7.08 -9.69
C LEU A 176 -23.76 -5.64 -10.01
N GLY A 177 -23.80 -5.27 -11.30
CA GLY A 177 -24.21 -3.93 -11.71
C GLY A 177 -25.61 -3.56 -11.22
N ALA A 178 -26.53 -4.54 -11.15
CA ALA A 178 -27.87 -4.34 -10.59
C ALA A 178 -27.86 -3.98 -9.09
N ASP A 179 -26.97 -4.58 -8.29
CA ASP A 179 -26.82 -4.27 -6.87
C ASP A 179 -26.22 -2.88 -6.67
N VAL A 180 -25.23 -2.50 -7.50
CA VAL A 180 -24.64 -1.15 -7.50
C VAL A 180 -25.70 -0.09 -7.86
N GLU A 181 -26.50 -0.30 -8.91
CA GLU A 181 -27.59 0.62 -9.27
C GLU A 181 -28.68 0.71 -8.19
N LEU A 182 -29.03 -0.41 -7.55
CA LEU A 182 -30.01 -0.42 -6.45
C LEU A 182 -29.51 0.40 -5.25
N VAL A 183 -28.24 0.25 -4.87
CA VAL A 183 -27.62 1.05 -3.79
C VAL A 183 -27.48 2.52 -4.19
N LYS A 184 -27.13 2.84 -5.45
CA LYS A 184 -27.12 4.22 -5.98
C LYS A 184 -28.50 4.87 -5.91
N ALA A 185 -29.56 4.13 -6.26
CA ALA A 185 -30.93 4.62 -6.17
C ALA A 185 -31.34 4.87 -4.72
N TRP A 186 -30.98 3.97 -3.80
CA TRP A 186 -31.20 4.17 -2.37
C TRP A 186 -30.49 5.42 -1.85
N LEU A 187 -29.20 5.60 -2.15
CA LEU A 187 -28.44 6.80 -1.76
C LEU A 187 -29.13 8.08 -2.27
N LYS A 188 -29.57 8.12 -3.54
CA LYS A 188 -30.32 9.25 -4.11
C LYS A 188 -31.67 9.48 -3.41
N SER A 189 -32.36 8.43 -2.98
CA SER A 189 -33.61 8.53 -2.18
C SER A 189 -33.40 9.14 -0.78
N ARG A 190 -32.14 9.21 -0.31
CA ARG A 190 -31.70 9.86 0.92
C ARG A 190 -31.08 11.24 0.69
N ASN A 191 -31.45 11.90 -0.42
CA ASN A 191 -30.93 13.22 -0.84
C ASN A 191 -29.42 13.26 -1.15
N PHE A 192 -28.72 12.12 -1.22
CA PHE A 192 -27.29 12.11 -1.54
C PHE A 192 -27.02 12.24 -3.04
N THR A 193 -25.92 12.92 -3.36
CA THR A 193 -25.39 13.04 -4.72
C THR A 193 -24.34 11.97 -4.95
N ILE A 194 -24.49 11.16 -6.01
CA ILE A 194 -23.42 10.26 -6.47
C ILE A 194 -22.44 11.09 -7.31
N ASN A 195 -21.19 11.16 -6.88
CA ASN A 195 -20.17 12.01 -7.50
C ASN A 195 -19.27 11.21 -8.44
N PHE A 196 -18.78 10.06 -7.97
CA PHE A 196 -17.90 9.16 -8.73
C PHE A 196 -18.26 7.70 -8.46
N GLU A 197 -18.03 6.85 -9.44
CA GLU A 197 -18.28 5.42 -9.38
C GLU A 197 -17.00 4.71 -9.82
N ALA A 198 -16.53 3.73 -9.05
CA ALA A 198 -15.31 3.04 -9.40
C ALA A 198 -15.52 2.08 -10.59
N LYS A 199 -14.54 2.02 -11.50
CA LYS A 199 -14.57 1.18 -12.71
C LYS A 199 -14.80 -0.29 -12.39
N ASN A 200 -14.23 -0.76 -11.27
CA ASN A 200 -14.32 -2.14 -10.80
C ASN A 200 -15.57 -2.42 -9.94
N ARG A 201 -16.48 -1.45 -9.78
CA ARG A 201 -17.71 -1.52 -8.96
C ARG A 201 -17.51 -1.73 -7.45
N LEU A 202 -16.28 -1.76 -6.93
CA LEU A 202 -16.02 -1.97 -5.49
C LEU A 202 -16.36 -0.75 -4.61
N LEU A 203 -16.47 0.45 -5.20
CA LEU A 203 -16.75 1.70 -4.48
C LEU A 203 -17.78 2.58 -5.21
N ILE A 204 -18.66 3.21 -4.45
CA ILE A 204 -19.42 4.40 -4.87
C ILE A 204 -19.00 5.57 -3.98
N HIS A 205 -18.63 6.71 -4.59
CA HIS A 205 -18.40 7.97 -3.88
C HIS A 205 -19.64 8.86 -3.93
N PHE A 206 -20.11 9.31 -2.77
CA PHE A 206 -21.30 10.15 -2.64
C PHE A 206 -21.12 11.26 -1.60
N SER A 207 -21.96 12.29 -1.66
CA SER A 207 -21.96 13.44 -0.76
C SER A 207 -23.37 13.89 -0.40
N GLY A 208 -23.48 14.69 0.66
CA GLY A 208 -24.75 15.24 1.14
C GLY A 208 -24.53 16.14 2.36
N THR A 209 -25.59 16.34 3.16
CA THR A 209 -25.51 17.06 4.44
C THR A 209 -25.35 16.10 5.61
N VAL A 210 -24.75 16.57 6.72
CA VAL A 210 -24.72 15.84 8.00
C VAL A 210 -26.13 15.47 8.46
N LYS A 211 -27.12 16.33 8.23
CA LYS A 211 -28.53 16.04 8.51
C LYS A 211 -29.02 14.79 7.78
N ASP A 212 -28.86 14.74 6.45
CA ASP A 212 -29.30 13.62 5.63
C ASP A 212 -28.51 12.33 5.98
N PHE A 213 -27.23 12.46 6.35
CA PHE A 213 -26.42 11.35 6.86
C PHE A 213 -27.02 10.76 8.14
N ASN A 214 -27.23 11.59 9.16
CA ASN A 214 -27.78 11.17 10.44
C ASN A 214 -29.16 10.50 10.27
N GLU A 215 -30.03 11.04 9.39
CA GLU A 215 -31.33 10.45 9.05
C GLU A 215 -31.23 9.12 8.27
N ALA A 216 -30.28 8.99 7.33
CA ALA A 216 -30.17 7.82 6.45
C ALA A 216 -29.56 6.59 7.14
N PHE A 217 -28.57 6.82 8.01
CA PHE A 217 -27.82 5.77 8.71
C PHE A 217 -28.31 5.56 10.16
N ALA A 218 -29.19 6.42 10.67
CA ALA A 218 -29.68 6.41 12.06
C ALA A 218 -28.54 6.53 13.09
N THR A 219 -27.76 7.60 12.96
CA THR A 219 -26.56 7.89 13.77
C THR A 219 -26.43 9.40 14.03
N GLU A 220 -25.48 9.81 14.87
CA GLU A 220 -25.08 11.20 15.05
C GLU A 220 -23.61 11.35 14.68
N LEU A 221 -23.30 12.05 13.58
CA LEU A 221 -21.93 12.42 13.25
C LEU A 221 -21.39 13.46 14.23
N HIS A 222 -20.18 13.20 14.72
CA HIS A 222 -19.39 14.10 15.55
C HIS A 222 -18.19 14.65 14.77
N ILE A 223 -17.63 15.76 15.23
CA ILE A 223 -16.31 16.23 14.79
C ILE A 223 -15.28 15.77 15.82
N CYS A 224 -14.34 14.93 15.40
CA CYS A 224 -13.17 14.58 16.21
C CYS A 224 -11.94 15.32 15.67
N MET A 225 -11.05 15.75 16.58
CA MET A 225 -9.72 16.21 16.21
C MET A 225 -8.79 15.01 16.12
N ARG A 226 -8.35 14.67 14.91
CA ARG A 226 -7.32 13.64 14.67
C ARG A 226 -5.95 14.24 14.96
N LYS A 227 -5.19 13.64 15.89
CA LYS A 227 -3.78 13.98 16.10
C LYS A 227 -3.00 13.71 14.81
N ASN A 228 -2.13 14.64 14.41
CA ASN A 228 -1.35 14.49 13.19
C ASN A 228 -0.41 13.25 13.26
N PRO A 229 -0.51 12.28 12.31
CA PRO A 229 0.34 11.09 12.29
C PRO A 229 1.84 11.37 12.19
N LEU A 230 2.24 12.50 11.59
CA LEU A 230 3.63 12.93 11.46
C LEU A 230 4.18 13.60 12.74
N HIS A 231 3.43 13.56 13.85
CA HIS A 231 3.81 14.04 15.19
C HIS A 231 4.19 15.52 15.33
N SER A 232 4.23 16.28 14.24
CA SER A 232 4.83 17.62 14.13
C SER A 232 3.86 18.72 13.65
N GLY A 233 2.66 18.35 13.20
CA GLY A 233 1.61 19.29 12.81
C GLY A 233 0.44 19.34 13.80
N ASP A 234 -0.37 20.39 13.70
CA ASP A 234 -1.58 20.55 14.50
C ASP A 234 -2.60 19.42 14.24
N PRO A 235 -3.43 19.06 15.26
CA PRO A 235 -4.58 18.18 15.04
C PRO A 235 -5.57 18.79 14.04
N PHE A 236 -6.24 17.94 13.25
CA PHE A 236 -7.17 18.38 12.20
C PHE A 236 -8.55 17.69 12.32
N PRO A 237 -9.63 18.34 11.86
CA PRO A 237 -10.97 17.78 11.98
C PRO A 237 -11.20 16.61 11.02
N VAL A 238 -11.83 15.57 11.56
CA VAL A 238 -12.43 14.43 10.86
C VAL A 238 -13.85 14.21 11.37
N TYR A 239 -14.69 13.53 10.59
CA TYR A 239 -15.94 13.00 11.12
C TYR A 239 -15.66 11.73 11.95
N CYS A 240 -16.45 11.53 13.00
CA CYS A 240 -16.41 10.35 13.85
C CYS A 240 -17.82 9.95 14.32
N THR A 241 -17.92 8.74 14.86
CA THR A 241 -19.15 8.11 15.36
C THR A 241 -18.93 7.65 16.80
N LEU A 242 -19.96 7.80 17.65
CA LEU A 242 -19.96 7.24 19.02
C LEU A 242 -20.56 5.83 19.07
N ASP A 243 -21.57 5.58 18.25
CA ASP A 243 -22.29 4.31 18.14
C ASP A 243 -22.32 3.87 16.66
N SER A 244 -22.34 2.56 16.42
CA SER A 244 -22.45 2.00 15.07
C SER A 244 -23.81 2.26 14.44
N PHE A 245 -23.82 2.53 13.14
CA PHE A 245 -25.02 2.85 12.38
C PHE A 245 -25.78 1.61 11.88
N THR A 246 -26.95 1.83 11.27
CA THR A 246 -27.71 0.78 10.57
C THR A 246 -27.93 1.11 9.09
N LEU A 247 -28.17 0.06 8.29
CA LEU A 247 -28.56 0.16 6.89
C LEU A 247 -29.86 -0.62 6.68
N PRO A 248 -30.72 -0.25 5.71
CA PRO A 248 -31.79 -1.15 5.27
C PRO A 248 -31.20 -2.49 4.83
N LYS A 249 -31.84 -3.60 5.22
CA LYS A 249 -31.36 -4.96 4.94
C LYS A 249 -30.90 -5.17 3.49
N PHE A 250 -31.66 -4.71 2.49
CA PHE A 250 -31.27 -4.88 1.08
C PHE A 250 -29.93 -4.20 0.73
N VAL A 251 -29.59 -3.08 1.37
CA VAL A 251 -28.30 -2.38 1.22
C VAL A 251 -27.22 -3.10 2.03
N ALA A 252 -27.54 -3.49 3.26
CA ALA A 252 -26.62 -4.18 4.17
C ALA A 252 -26.11 -5.50 3.58
N GLU A 253 -26.97 -6.32 2.97
CA GLU A 253 -26.59 -7.62 2.42
C GLU A 253 -25.74 -7.51 1.12
N ARG A 254 -25.80 -6.36 0.45
CA ARG A 254 -25.07 -6.09 -0.82
C ARG A 254 -23.74 -5.36 -0.65
N THR A 255 -23.47 -4.83 0.54
CA THR A 255 -22.34 -3.91 0.79
C THR A 255 -21.48 -4.35 1.98
N ASN A 256 -20.23 -3.91 1.97
CA ASN A 256 -19.35 -3.94 3.13
C ASN A 256 -19.68 -2.84 4.15
N GLY A 257 -20.66 -1.98 3.86
CA GLY A 257 -20.99 -0.77 4.61
C GLY A 257 -20.25 0.45 4.08
N LEU A 258 -20.24 1.53 4.86
CA LEU A 258 -19.40 2.69 4.56
C LEU A 258 -17.94 2.33 4.81
N ALA A 259 -17.06 2.65 3.87
CA ALA A 259 -15.62 2.44 4.00
C ALA A 259 -14.91 3.67 4.61
N ALA A 260 -15.42 4.87 4.36
CA ALA A 260 -14.92 6.14 4.91
C ALA A 260 -16.00 7.22 4.84
N ALA A 261 -15.94 8.22 5.72
CA ALA A 261 -16.63 9.50 5.56
C ALA A 261 -15.75 10.65 6.05
N ASP A 262 -15.74 11.74 5.29
CA ASP A 262 -14.80 12.85 5.42
C ASP A 262 -15.52 14.19 5.22
N LEU A 263 -14.87 15.26 5.70
CA LEU A 263 -15.27 16.61 5.31
C LEU A 263 -15.11 16.79 3.79
N PRO A 264 -15.86 17.73 3.17
CA PRO A 264 -15.69 18.04 1.75
C PRO A 264 -14.23 18.42 1.45
N ALA A 265 -13.74 18.02 0.28
CA ALA A 265 -12.42 18.43 -0.17
C ALA A 265 -12.34 19.97 -0.23
N GLU A 266 -11.21 20.52 0.19
CA GLU A 266 -10.94 21.95 -0.03
C GLU A 266 -10.84 22.25 -1.52
N THR A 267 -11.29 23.45 -1.91
CA THR A 267 -11.30 23.89 -3.30
C THR A 267 -10.42 25.11 -3.48
N GLY A 268 -9.53 25.09 -4.46
CA GLY A 268 -8.63 26.20 -4.73
C GLY A 268 -8.12 26.21 -6.16
N THR A 269 -7.03 26.94 -6.40
CA THR A 269 -6.34 26.99 -7.69
C THR A 269 -4.86 26.73 -7.46
N LEU A 270 -4.34 25.67 -8.08
CA LEU A 270 -2.91 25.37 -8.06
C LEU A 270 -2.10 26.54 -8.63
N VAL A 271 -1.09 26.98 -7.88
CA VAL A 271 -0.12 27.96 -8.38
C VAL A 271 0.64 27.35 -9.55
N LYS A 272 0.59 28.03 -10.70
CA LYS A 272 1.24 27.62 -11.95
C LYS A 272 2.73 27.34 -11.72
N GLU A 273 3.22 26.26 -12.30
CA GLU A 273 4.64 25.89 -12.27
C GLU A 273 5.50 26.92 -13.01
N VAL A 274 6.61 27.34 -12.37
CA VAL A 274 7.57 28.32 -12.89
C VAL A 274 9.00 27.91 -12.52
N GLY A 275 9.97 28.30 -13.35
CA GLY A 275 11.39 27.96 -13.19
C GLY A 275 11.97 27.30 -14.45
N GLU A 276 13.26 26.95 -14.38
CA GLU A 276 13.99 26.27 -15.45
C GLU A 276 14.70 25.01 -14.91
N VAL A 277 14.78 23.96 -15.73
CA VAL A 277 15.37 22.67 -15.34
C VAL A 277 16.90 22.69 -15.45
N HIS A 278 17.57 22.72 -14.31
CA HIS A 278 19.03 22.77 -14.18
C HIS A 278 19.56 21.59 -13.34
N GLU A 279 20.89 21.41 -13.35
CA GLU A 279 21.61 20.48 -12.48
C GLU A 279 21.98 21.27 -11.21
N ASP A 280 21.61 20.74 -10.04
CA ASP A 280 21.65 21.41 -8.73
C ASP A 280 21.91 20.34 -7.67
N TYR A 281 23.14 19.84 -7.55
CA TYR A 281 23.46 18.71 -6.68
C TYR A 281 23.44 19.13 -5.19
N PRO A 282 22.67 18.46 -4.31
CA PRO A 282 22.47 18.92 -2.93
C PRO A 282 23.64 18.68 -1.98
N GLY A 283 24.60 17.83 -2.36
CA GLY A 283 25.70 17.39 -1.48
C GLY A 283 25.44 16.07 -0.78
N ASP A 284 26.47 15.63 -0.06
CA ASP A 284 26.62 14.26 0.45
C ASP A 284 25.99 14.03 1.85
N GLN A 285 25.35 15.05 2.42
CA GLN A 285 24.79 15.02 3.79
C GLN A 285 23.45 14.26 3.93
N ALA A 286 22.94 13.68 2.84
CA ALA A 286 21.80 12.76 2.81
C ALA A 286 21.89 11.87 1.55
N TYR A 287 21.20 10.74 1.54
CA TYR A 287 21.24 9.80 0.43
C TYR A 287 20.42 10.25 -0.78
N GLY A 288 21.02 10.16 -1.97
CA GLY A 288 20.31 10.18 -3.25
C GLY A 288 20.05 8.76 -3.77
N PRO A 289 19.35 8.62 -4.92
CA PRO A 289 19.14 7.33 -5.59
C PRO A 289 20.41 6.48 -5.82
N PRO A 290 21.61 7.04 -6.12
CA PRO A 290 22.84 6.25 -6.26
C PRO A 290 23.17 5.34 -5.07
N ALA A 291 22.92 5.78 -3.84
CA ALA A 291 23.17 4.97 -2.65
C ALA A 291 22.30 3.69 -2.64
N PHE A 292 21.07 3.77 -3.13
CA PHE A 292 20.19 2.61 -3.26
C PHE A 292 20.56 1.72 -4.45
N PHE A 293 21.15 2.29 -5.52
CA PHE A 293 21.63 1.50 -6.65
C PHE A 293 22.75 0.52 -6.23
N GLY A 294 23.66 0.97 -5.35
CA GLY A 294 24.69 0.12 -4.75
C GLY A 294 24.14 -0.80 -3.66
N ALA A 295 23.51 -0.24 -2.62
CA ALA A 295 23.15 -0.99 -1.40
C ALA A 295 22.11 -2.11 -1.62
N TYR A 296 21.32 -2.03 -2.68
CA TYR A 296 20.32 -3.04 -3.08
C TYR A 296 20.70 -3.74 -4.41
N ASN A 297 21.96 -3.67 -4.82
CA ASN A 297 22.56 -4.40 -5.95
C ASN A 297 21.79 -4.24 -7.28
N MET A 298 21.53 -3.00 -7.68
CA MET A 298 20.84 -2.69 -8.95
C MET A 298 21.80 -2.47 -10.13
N ILE A 299 23.05 -2.06 -9.84
CA ILE A 299 24.05 -1.71 -10.85
C ILE A 299 24.22 -2.80 -11.94
N PRO A 300 24.31 -4.11 -11.63
CA PRO A 300 24.46 -5.14 -12.66
C PRO A 300 23.29 -5.22 -13.66
N LEU A 301 22.07 -4.82 -13.24
CA LEU A 301 20.91 -4.75 -14.13
C LEU A 301 20.95 -3.49 -15.00
N PHE A 302 21.35 -2.35 -14.44
CA PHE A 302 21.53 -1.11 -15.20
C PHE A 302 22.65 -1.21 -16.25
N GLU A 303 23.76 -1.89 -15.94
CA GLU A 303 24.85 -2.12 -16.92
C GLU A 303 24.41 -3.01 -18.09
N GLN A 304 23.46 -3.92 -17.87
CA GLN A 304 22.80 -4.71 -18.92
C GLN A 304 21.68 -3.94 -19.64
N GLY A 305 21.38 -2.70 -19.22
CA GLY A 305 20.35 -1.85 -19.81
C GLY A 305 18.94 -2.08 -19.28
N TYR A 306 18.76 -2.78 -18.16
CA TYR A 306 17.46 -2.96 -17.51
C TYR A 306 17.20 -1.82 -16.51
N THR A 307 16.45 -0.81 -16.94
CA THR A 307 16.12 0.39 -16.17
C THR A 307 14.63 0.52 -15.87
N GLY A 308 13.85 -0.56 -16.06
CA GLY A 308 12.40 -0.59 -15.87
C GLY A 308 11.59 -0.53 -17.17
N GLN A 309 12.25 -0.45 -18.33
CA GLN A 309 11.60 -0.30 -19.63
C GLN A 309 10.62 -1.42 -19.97
N GLY A 310 9.43 -1.01 -20.43
CA GLY A 310 8.34 -1.93 -20.73
C GLY A 310 7.67 -2.53 -19.48
N SER A 311 7.96 -1.98 -18.30
CA SER A 311 7.12 -2.07 -17.10
C SER A 311 6.60 -0.68 -16.72
N ALA A 312 5.51 -0.62 -15.97
CA ALA A 312 4.86 0.62 -15.52
C ALA A 312 4.71 0.67 -13.99
N VAL A 313 5.11 1.79 -13.39
CA VAL A 313 5.00 2.08 -11.95
C VAL A 313 3.88 3.07 -11.69
N GLY A 314 3.06 2.79 -10.68
CA GLY A 314 2.03 3.68 -10.15
C GLY A 314 2.35 4.17 -8.75
N VAL A 315 2.01 5.42 -8.47
CA VAL A 315 1.98 6.03 -7.14
C VAL A 315 0.54 6.44 -6.83
N VAL A 316 0.04 6.09 -5.64
CA VAL A 316 -1.19 6.68 -5.07
C VAL A 316 -0.82 8.01 -4.43
N GLY A 317 -1.35 9.11 -4.96
CA GLY A 317 -1.02 10.47 -4.52
C GLY A 317 -2.19 11.21 -3.89
N ALA A 318 -1.89 12.04 -2.89
CA ALA A 318 -2.75 13.11 -2.42
C ALA A 318 -2.30 14.45 -3.02
N GLY A 319 -3.22 15.28 -3.50
CA GLY A 319 -2.85 16.49 -4.25
C GLY A 319 -1.97 16.15 -5.46
N THR A 320 -1.01 17.03 -5.79
CA THR A 320 -0.08 16.82 -6.92
C THR A 320 1.36 17.22 -6.57
N TYR A 321 2.27 17.21 -7.54
CA TYR A 321 3.67 17.61 -7.42
C TYR A 321 4.01 18.89 -8.23
N HIS A 322 5.27 19.30 -8.18
CA HIS A 322 5.83 20.35 -9.05
C HIS A 322 6.78 19.71 -10.06
N SER A 323 6.42 19.70 -11.35
CA SER A 323 7.13 18.91 -12.37
C SER A 323 8.57 19.35 -12.59
N ILE A 324 8.89 20.63 -12.35
CA ILE A 324 10.25 21.15 -12.45
C ILE A 324 11.12 20.64 -11.29
N ASP A 325 10.58 20.52 -10.07
CA ASP A 325 11.34 19.97 -8.94
C ASP A 325 11.69 18.49 -9.16
N LEU A 326 10.77 17.69 -9.75
CA LEU A 326 11.08 16.30 -10.17
C LEU A 326 12.24 16.27 -11.18
N GLN A 327 12.19 17.11 -12.21
CA GLN A 327 13.21 17.12 -13.26
C GLN A 327 14.57 17.61 -12.78
N ILE A 328 14.60 18.58 -11.85
CA ILE A 328 15.83 18.99 -11.17
C ILE A 328 16.36 17.83 -10.32
N PHE A 329 15.51 17.16 -9.52
CA PHE A 329 15.91 16.01 -8.71
C PHE A 329 16.60 14.92 -9.54
N TRP A 330 15.94 14.45 -10.61
CA TRP A 330 16.50 13.43 -11.50
C TRP A 330 17.83 13.90 -12.12
N LYS A 331 17.85 15.10 -12.69
CA LYS A 331 19.03 15.65 -13.38
C LYS A 331 20.22 15.83 -12.45
N SER A 332 20.00 16.26 -11.20
CA SER A 332 21.03 16.37 -10.17
C SER A 332 21.66 15.02 -9.79
N PHE A 333 20.92 13.92 -9.92
CA PHE A 333 21.45 12.56 -9.71
C PHE A 333 21.80 11.82 -11.02
N GLY A 334 21.93 12.55 -12.14
CA GLY A 334 22.33 12.00 -13.44
C GLY A 334 21.26 11.17 -14.15
N ILE A 335 20.01 11.24 -13.70
CA ILE A 335 18.87 10.47 -14.20
C ILE A 335 18.15 11.28 -15.29
N GLU A 336 17.95 10.67 -16.45
CA GLU A 336 17.14 11.21 -17.55
C GLU A 336 15.89 10.34 -17.73
N ARG A 337 14.71 10.93 -17.56
CA ARG A 337 13.42 10.26 -17.77
C ARG A 337 12.31 11.23 -18.15
N ALA A 338 11.22 10.69 -18.71
CA ALA A 338 9.99 11.44 -18.91
C ALA A 338 9.23 11.68 -17.59
N LEU A 339 8.45 12.77 -17.55
CA LEU A 339 7.49 13.04 -16.48
C LEU A 339 6.41 11.94 -16.42
N PRO A 340 5.97 11.55 -15.21
CA PRO A 340 4.80 10.69 -15.03
C PRO A 340 3.53 11.26 -15.66
N THR A 341 2.63 10.36 -16.05
CA THR A 341 1.25 10.69 -16.41
C THR A 341 0.45 10.93 -15.12
N ARG A 342 -0.05 12.14 -14.92
CA ARG A 342 -1.02 12.43 -13.85
C ARG A 342 -2.39 11.89 -14.22
N VAL A 343 -3.00 11.16 -13.30
CA VAL A 343 -4.36 10.62 -13.39
C VAL A 343 -5.16 11.26 -12.27
N ASN A 344 -5.78 12.40 -12.55
CA ASN A 344 -6.60 13.12 -11.58
C ASN A 344 -7.88 12.33 -11.31
N LEU A 345 -8.17 12.08 -10.03
CA LEU A 345 -9.33 11.34 -9.54
C LEU A 345 -10.15 12.22 -8.60
N MET A 346 -11.46 11.99 -8.58
CA MET A 346 -12.42 12.70 -7.74
C MET A 346 -12.44 14.23 -7.98
N GLU A 347 -12.48 15.03 -6.91
CA GLU A 347 -12.47 16.50 -6.99
C GLU A 347 -11.12 17.05 -7.49
N PRO A 348 -11.08 18.27 -8.09
CA PRO A 348 -9.83 18.85 -8.58
C PRO A 348 -8.79 19.10 -7.48
N VAL A 349 -7.58 18.60 -7.67
CA VAL A 349 -6.40 18.91 -6.84
C VAL A 349 -6.12 20.41 -6.79
N PHE A 350 -5.93 20.94 -5.57
CA PHE A 350 -5.65 22.36 -5.34
C PHE A 350 -4.29 22.62 -4.67
N GLU A 351 -3.68 21.60 -4.07
CA GLU A 351 -2.42 21.68 -3.31
C GLU A 351 -1.32 20.74 -3.84
N ARG A 352 -0.11 20.90 -3.29
CA ARG A 352 1.03 20.00 -3.54
C ARG A 352 1.47 19.36 -2.23
N VAL A 353 1.34 18.04 -2.15
CA VAL A 353 1.64 17.27 -0.93
C VAL A 353 3.06 16.73 -0.98
N THR A 354 3.81 16.89 0.10
CA THR A 354 5.20 16.43 0.25
C THR A 354 5.35 14.94 -0.09
N GLU A 355 4.43 14.11 0.40
CA GLU A 355 4.39 12.66 0.18
C GLU A 355 4.30 12.29 -1.31
N THR A 356 3.39 12.93 -2.04
CA THR A 356 3.22 12.72 -3.49
C THR A 356 4.47 13.15 -4.27
N VAL A 357 5.22 14.15 -3.79
CA VAL A 357 6.53 14.52 -4.36
C VAL A 357 7.58 13.46 -4.05
N LEU A 358 7.66 12.98 -2.81
CA LEU A 358 8.58 11.95 -2.34
C LEU A 358 8.42 10.66 -3.16
N ASP A 359 7.22 10.08 -3.13
CA ASP A 359 6.89 8.81 -3.77
C ASP A 359 7.20 8.87 -5.27
N THR A 360 6.83 9.99 -5.90
CA THR A 360 7.09 10.21 -7.31
C THR A 360 8.58 10.33 -7.59
N GLN A 361 9.35 11.10 -6.82
CA GLN A 361 10.81 11.24 -7.03
C GLN A 361 11.52 9.90 -6.89
N TRP A 362 11.25 9.16 -5.82
CA TRP A 362 12.00 7.95 -5.50
C TRP A 362 11.63 6.80 -6.42
N SER A 363 10.35 6.43 -6.56
CA SER A 363 9.94 5.32 -7.43
C SER A 363 10.41 5.48 -8.89
N THR A 364 10.34 6.71 -9.41
CA THR A 364 10.76 7.00 -10.78
C THR A 364 12.28 7.08 -10.97
N SER A 365 13.03 7.37 -9.90
CA SER A 365 14.51 7.40 -9.92
C SER A 365 15.10 5.99 -9.90
N LEU A 366 14.46 5.07 -9.18
CA LEU A 366 14.87 3.66 -9.12
C LEU A 366 14.53 2.90 -10.43
N ALA A 367 13.59 3.39 -11.25
CA ALA A 367 13.23 2.82 -12.55
C ALA A 367 13.08 3.88 -13.66
N PRO A 368 14.16 4.52 -14.13
CA PRO A 368 14.08 5.66 -15.04
C PRO A 368 13.57 5.30 -16.45
N GLY A 369 13.67 4.03 -16.86
CA GLY A 369 13.10 3.52 -18.10
C GLY A 369 11.63 3.09 -18.01
N ALA A 370 11.05 2.97 -16.81
CA ALA A 370 9.65 2.57 -16.64
C ALA A 370 8.68 3.70 -16.99
N ASP A 371 7.54 3.32 -17.57
CA ASP A 371 6.37 4.20 -17.63
C ASP A 371 5.93 4.53 -16.20
N ALA A 372 5.46 5.76 -15.95
CA ALA A 372 5.09 6.21 -14.61
C ALA A 372 3.73 6.89 -14.59
N TYR A 373 2.94 6.58 -13.57
CA TYR A 373 1.61 7.12 -13.34
C TYR A 373 1.49 7.61 -11.89
N VAL A 374 0.86 8.76 -11.68
CA VAL A 374 0.49 9.25 -10.35
C VAL A 374 -1.01 9.41 -10.32
N TYR A 375 -1.68 8.62 -9.47
CA TYR A 375 -3.12 8.61 -9.29
C TYR A 375 -3.47 9.62 -8.19
N GLU A 376 -3.86 10.82 -8.60
CA GLU A 376 -3.96 12.01 -7.74
C GLU A 376 -5.40 12.17 -7.22
N GLY A 377 -5.61 11.91 -5.93
CA GLY A 377 -6.81 12.34 -5.20
C GLY A 377 -6.68 13.79 -4.72
N PRO A 378 -7.79 14.48 -4.36
CA PRO A 378 -7.77 15.92 -4.03
C PRO A 378 -6.96 16.28 -2.79
N ASP A 379 -6.90 15.39 -1.79
CA ASP A 379 -6.25 15.56 -0.49
C ASP A 379 -5.84 14.20 0.12
N ALA A 380 -5.23 14.22 1.31
CA ALA A 380 -4.74 13.03 2.02
C ALA A 380 -5.77 12.38 2.96
N ARG A 381 -7.07 12.49 2.65
CA ARG A 381 -8.16 11.92 3.47
C ARG A 381 -8.50 10.49 3.06
N ASN A 382 -9.08 9.72 3.98
CA ASN A 382 -9.36 8.30 3.76
C ASN A 382 -10.29 8.04 2.56
N THR A 383 -11.28 8.90 2.31
CA THR A 383 -12.11 8.81 1.10
C THR A 383 -11.30 8.98 -0.20
N ALA A 384 -10.31 9.87 -0.22
CA ALA A 384 -9.49 10.12 -1.40
C ALA A 384 -8.47 8.99 -1.64
N LEU A 385 -7.75 8.60 -0.58
CA LEU A 385 -6.69 7.60 -0.64
C LEU A 385 -7.20 6.21 -1.03
N LEU A 386 -8.32 5.76 -0.43
CA LEU A 386 -8.91 4.45 -0.75
C LEU A 386 -9.48 4.45 -2.19
N PHE A 387 -10.12 5.54 -2.63
CA PHE A 387 -10.64 5.62 -3.99
C PHE A 387 -9.50 5.62 -5.02
N ALA A 388 -8.42 6.35 -4.76
CA ALA A 388 -7.24 6.38 -5.64
C ALA A 388 -6.51 5.04 -5.72
N TRP A 389 -6.33 4.34 -4.59
CA TRP A 389 -5.84 2.96 -4.56
C TRP A 389 -6.70 2.01 -5.40
N ASN A 390 -8.01 2.01 -5.16
CA ASN A 390 -8.96 1.15 -5.86
C ASN A 390 -9.01 1.44 -7.37
N GLU A 391 -9.05 2.72 -7.77
CA GLU A 391 -9.05 3.11 -9.18
C GLU A 391 -7.73 2.79 -9.89
N ALA A 392 -6.58 2.94 -9.24
CA ALA A 392 -5.30 2.56 -9.82
C ALA A 392 -5.23 1.06 -10.15
N ILE A 393 -5.81 0.22 -9.29
CA ILE A 393 -5.95 -1.23 -9.52
C ILE A 393 -6.99 -1.52 -10.61
N GLY A 394 -8.17 -0.90 -10.55
CA GLY A 394 -9.25 -1.06 -11.53
C GLY A 394 -8.88 -0.57 -12.94
N ASP A 395 -7.96 0.39 -13.05
CA ASP A 395 -7.45 0.92 -14.31
C ASP A 395 -6.40 0.00 -14.96
N ASN A 396 -5.74 -0.86 -14.18
CA ASN A 396 -4.76 -1.91 -14.58
C ASN A 396 -3.72 -1.45 -15.63
N LYS A 397 -3.29 -0.18 -15.56
CA LYS A 397 -2.21 0.38 -16.43
C LYS A 397 -0.81 0.20 -15.87
N VAL A 398 -0.66 -0.20 -14.60
CA VAL A 398 0.62 -0.35 -13.92
C VAL A 398 0.89 -1.81 -13.55
N ASP A 399 2.15 -2.22 -13.53
CA ASP A 399 2.59 -3.52 -13.04
C ASP A 399 2.86 -3.52 -11.53
N VAL A 400 3.24 -2.34 -11.02
CA VAL A 400 3.62 -2.10 -9.63
C VAL A 400 2.91 -0.85 -9.16
N LEU A 401 2.25 -0.90 -8.00
CA LEU A 401 1.57 0.25 -7.38
C LEU A 401 2.10 0.42 -5.95
N SER A 402 2.59 1.62 -5.62
CA SER A 402 3.01 1.99 -4.28
C SER A 402 2.06 3.01 -3.66
N THR A 403 1.90 2.92 -2.34
CA THR A 403 1.36 4.00 -1.50
C THR A 403 2.21 4.16 -0.25
N SER A 404 2.58 5.39 0.08
CA SER A 404 3.22 5.72 1.36
C SER A 404 2.25 6.29 2.40
N PHE A 405 0.96 6.43 2.04
CA PHE A 405 -0.10 6.82 2.97
C PHE A 405 -0.54 5.64 3.85
N ALA A 406 0.34 5.27 4.78
CA ALA A 406 0.08 4.29 5.84
C ALA A 406 -0.55 4.97 7.06
N HIS A 407 -1.54 4.31 7.66
CA HIS A 407 -2.16 4.73 8.93
C HIS A 407 -2.26 3.55 9.89
N ARG A 408 -2.03 3.79 11.19
CA ARG A 408 -2.15 2.76 12.24
C ARG A 408 -3.45 1.98 12.12
N GLU A 409 -3.34 0.67 12.02
CA GLU A 409 -4.46 -0.25 11.79
C GLU A 409 -5.51 -0.15 12.92
N ASP A 410 -5.11 0.32 14.10
CA ASP A 410 -5.99 0.51 15.25
C ASP A 410 -6.57 1.92 15.43
N SER A 411 -6.12 2.90 14.65
CA SER A 411 -6.84 4.17 14.48
C SER A 411 -7.86 4.12 13.34
N GLU A 412 -7.71 3.20 12.38
CA GLU A 412 -8.59 3.15 11.21
C GLU A 412 -9.78 2.21 11.38
N ALA A 413 -10.92 2.59 10.80
CA ALA A 413 -12.15 1.80 10.81
C ALA A 413 -11.94 0.41 10.17
N LYS A 414 -12.68 -0.61 10.63
CA LYS A 414 -12.51 -1.97 10.11
C LYS A 414 -12.91 -2.09 8.64
N THR A 415 -13.97 -1.41 8.21
CA THR A 415 -14.42 -1.45 6.81
C THR A 415 -13.39 -0.83 5.87
N LEU A 416 -12.74 0.28 6.25
CA LEU A 416 -11.65 0.89 5.48
C LEU A 416 -10.54 -0.14 5.17
N ARG A 417 -10.05 -0.81 6.22
CA ARG A 417 -9.00 -1.82 6.15
C ARG A 417 -9.39 -2.98 5.23
N HIS A 418 -10.59 -3.52 5.41
CA HIS A 418 -11.10 -4.59 4.55
C HIS A 418 -11.34 -4.11 3.11
N GLN A 419 -11.70 -2.86 2.84
CA GLN A 419 -11.94 -2.38 1.48
C GLN A 419 -10.64 -2.12 0.70
N TYR A 420 -9.55 -1.74 1.37
CA TYR A 420 -8.20 -1.81 0.79
C TYR A 420 -7.86 -3.25 0.38
N ASP A 421 -8.18 -4.23 1.22
CA ASP A 421 -7.93 -5.65 0.96
C ASP A 421 -8.78 -6.25 -0.17
N GLU A 422 -10.07 -5.91 -0.28
CA GLU A 422 -10.91 -6.30 -1.43
C GLU A 422 -10.32 -5.78 -2.75
N SER A 423 -9.79 -4.55 -2.74
CA SER A 423 -9.09 -3.95 -3.88
C SER A 423 -7.76 -4.66 -4.13
N ALA A 424 -7.01 -5.02 -3.08
CA ALA A 424 -5.71 -5.66 -3.20
C ALA A 424 -5.81 -7.10 -3.75
N LEU A 425 -6.86 -7.84 -3.37
CA LEU A 425 -7.18 -9.17 -3.91
C LEU A 425 -7.43 -9.13 -5.43
N MET A 426 -8.09 -8.08 -5.93
CA MET A 426 -8.21 -7.82 -7.38
C MET A 426 -6.83 -7.65 -8.02
N GLY A 427 -5.98 -6.78 -7.47
CA GLY A 427 -4.63 -6.54 -8.02
C GLY A 427 -3.77 -7.80 -8.03
N ALA A 428 -3.84 -8.63 -6.99
CA ALA A 428 -3.18 -9.93 -6.95
C ALA A 428 -3.66 -10.86 -8.08
N ALA A 429 -4.96 -10.94 -8.33
CA ALA A 429 -5.54 -11.76 -9.40
C ALA A 429 -5.17 -11.26 -10.81
N LEU A 430 -5.06 -9.93 -11.00
CA LEU A 430 -4.63 -9.28 -12.24
C LEU A 430 -3.11 -9.32 -12.47
N GLY A 431 -2.32 -9.79 -11.50
CA GLY A 431 -0.86 -9.86 -11.65
C GLY A 431 -0.11 -8.57 -11.33
N MET A 432 -0.70 -7.67 -10.53
CA MET A 432 -0.04 -6.45 -10.06
C MET A 432 0.79 -6.72 -8.79
N THR A 433 1.89 -5.98 -8.63
CA THR A 433 2.68 -5.95 -7.38
C THR A 433 2.18 -4.76 -6.57
N LEU A 434 1.55 -5.00 -5.43
CA LEU A 434 0.99 -3.94 -4.59
C LEU A 434 1.87 -3.73 -3.37
N LEU A 435 2.34 -2.50 -3.17
CA LEU A 435 3.30 -2.12 -2.14
C LEU A 435 2.70 -1.06 -1.22
N SER A 436 3.01 -1.16 0.07
CA SER A 436 2.70 -0.14 1.06
C SER A 436 3.94 0.10 1.92
N ALA A 437 4.19 1.36 2.27
CA ALA A 437 5.03 1.69 3.41
C ALA A 437 4.45 1.02 4.67
N SER A 438 5.31 0.52 5.56
CA SER A 438 4.86 -0.11 6.81
C SER A 438 4.34 0.87 7.85
N GLY A 439 4.58 2.16 7.65
CA GLY A 439 4.24 3.22 8.59
C GLY A 439 5.40 3.56 9.50
N ASP A 440 5.36 4.76 10.05
CA ASP A 440 6.43 5.33 10.88
C ASP A 440 6.01 5.35 12.35
N SER A 441 5.30 4.28 12.75
CA SER A 441 4.47 4.22 13.95
C SER A 441 4.99 3.25 15.02
N ALA A 442 5.97 2.39 14.68
CA ALA A 442 6.33 1.18 15.42
C ALA A 442 5.15 0.25 15.77
N ASN A 443 4.07 0.27 14.97
CA ASN A 443 2.84 -0.51 15.14
C ASN A 443 2.37 -1.10 13.79
N PRO A 444 1.37 -1.98 13.80
CA PRO A 444 0.59 -2.38 12.62
C PRO A 444 -0.10 -1.19 11.92
N ASP A 445 0.06 -1.06 10.60
CA ASP A 445 -0.61 -0.04 9.78
C ASP A 445 -1.40 -0.65 8.59
N THR A 446 -2.30 0.13 7.99
CA THR A 446 -3.09 -0.18 6.79
C THR A 446 -2.68 0.78 5.67
N PRO A 447 -2.60 0.35 4.38
CA PRO A 447 -2.99 -0.95 3.83
C PRO A 447 -1.98 -2.10 4.00
N CYS A 448 -0.79 -1.85 4.52
CA CYS A 448 0.29 -2.83 4.75
C CYS A 448 -0.15 -4.16 5.42
N SER A 449 -1.12 -4.08 6.34
CA SER A 449 -1.72 -5.22 7.04
C SER A 449 -2.47 -6.21 6.15
N SER A 450 -2.94 -5.80 4.96
CA SER A 450 -3.56 -6.74 4.00
C SER A 450 -2.55 -7.80 3.56
N PRO A 451 -2.91 -9.10 3.57
CA PRO A 451 -2.03 -10.14 3.05
C PRO A 451 -1.74 -10.00 1.55
N TYR A 452 -2.56 -9.29 0.77
CA TYR A 452 -2.33 -9.11 -0.68
C TYR A 452 -1.42 -7.92 -1.03
N VAL A 453 -0.87 -7.25 0.00
CA VAL A 453 0.07 -6.14 -0.13
C VAL A 453 1.43 -6.57 0.42
N THR A 454 2.50 -6.33 -0.33
CA THR A 454 3.87 -6.45 0.19
C THR A 454 4.16 -5.25 1.06
N CYS A 455 4.41 -5.52 2.34
CA CYS A 455 4.60 -4.51 3.35
C CYS A 455 6.09 -4.16 3.50
N VAL A 456 6.45 -2.92 3.17
CA VAL A 456 7.84 -2.47 3.07
C VAL A 456 8.22 -1.67 4.32
N GLY A 457 9.00 -2.32 5.18
CA GLY A 457 9.55 -1.76 6.41
C GLY A 457 10.80 -0.91 6.23
N GLY A 458 11.36 -0.51 7.36
CA GLY A 458 12.43 0.48 7.44
C GLY A 458 13.71 0.01 8.11
N THR A 459 14.85 0.33 7.51
CA THR A 459 16.20 0.15 8.07
C THR A 459 16.91 1.49 8.31
N ASN A 460 17.88 1.46 9.20
CA ASN A 460 18.92 2.46 9.36
C ASN A 460 20.18 1.96 8.64
N LEU A 461 20.34 2.35 7.38
CA LEU A 461 21.48 2.04 6.54
C LEU A 461 22.61 3.05 6.82
N VAL A 462 23.82 2.53 7.05
CA VAL A 462 25.07 3.30 6.99
C VAL A 462 25.88 2.77 5.81
N ALA A 463 25.98 3.60 4.79
CA ALA A 463 26.66 3.32 3.52
C ALA A 463 27.32 4.58 2.95
N SER A 464 28.22 4.39 1.97
CA SER A 464 28.72 5.49 1.13
C SER A 464 27.62 6.10 0.26
N VAL A 465 27.87 7.28 -0.32
CA VAL A 465 26.94 7.92 -1.27
C VAL A 465 26.68 7.10 -2.54
N ASP A 466 27.56 6.15 -2.87
CA ASP A 466 27.43 5.20 -3.99
C ASP A 466 26.84 3.84 -3.54
N GLY A 467 26.55 3.65 -2.24
CA GLY A 467 25.87 2.48 -1.71
C GLY A 467 26.75 1.34 -1.21
N GLU A 468 28.05 1.58 -0.99
CA GLU A 468 28.93 0.61 -0.30
C GLU A 468 28.56 0.55 1.18
N ILE A 469 28.08 -0.61 1.64
CA ILE A 469 27.45 -0.77 2.97
C ILE A 469 28.52 -0.96 4.07
N GLU A 470 28.41 -0.19 5.13
CA GLU A 470 29.15 -0.39 6.38
C GLU A 470 28.31 -1.16 7.41
N SER A 471 27.03 -0.80 7.57
CA SER A 471 26.06 -1.53 8.40
C SER A 471 24.63 -1.23 7.99
N GLU A 472 23.69 -2.11 8.37
CA GLU A 472 22.25 -1.86 8.22
C GLU A 472 21.54 -2.50 9.42
N THR A 473 20.68 -1.74 10.10
CA THR A 473 19.98 -2.16 11.33
C THR A 473 18.50 -1.82 11.25
N ALA A 474 17.65 -2.44 12.07
CA ALA A 474 16.23 -2.13 12.11
C ALA A 474 15.95 -0.68 12.56
N TRP A 475 15.15 0.06 11.79
CA TRP A 475 14.76 1.42 12.18
C TRP A 475 13.71 1.41 13.29
N SER A 476 13.93 2.19 14.35
CA SER A 476 13.14 2.12 15.58
C SER A 476 11.66 2.50 15.47
N GLN A 477 11.27 3.22 14.41
CA GLN A 477 9.87 3.57 14.12
C GLN A 477 9.25 2.73 12.99
N SER A 478 9.99 1.78 12.39
CA SER A 478 9.47 0.88 11.35
C SER A 478 8.16 0.23 11.79
N GLY A 479 7.08 0.46 11.04
CA GLY A 479 5.78 -0.11 11.30
C GLY A 479 5.84 -1.64 11.24
N SER A 480 5.40 -2.27 12.31
CA SER A 480 5.73 -3.66 12.63
C SER A 480 4.75 -4.22 13.67
N GLY A 481 4.50 -5.53 13.59
CA GLY A 481 3.63 -6.25 14.54
C GLY A 481 2.52 -7.05 13.88
N GLN A 482 1.63 -7.58 14.72
CA GLN A 482 0.53 -8.47 14.32
C GLN A 482 -0.71 -7.69 13.89
N SER A 483 -1.30 -8.04 12.74
CA SER A 483 -2.53 -7.42 12.25
C SER A 483 -3.70 -7.64 13.19
N LYS A 484 -4.59 -6.63 13.28
CA LYS A 484 -5.87 -6.67 13.99
C LYS A 484 -7.05 -7.07 13.11
N SER A 485 -6.86 -7.22 11.79
CA SER A 485 -7.93 -7.46 10.81
C SER A 485 -7.83 -8.81 10.11
N PHE A 486 -6.62 -9.23 9.73
CA PHE A 486 -6.42 -10.32 8.78
C PHE A 486 -5.79 -11.56 9.43
N ALA A 487 -6.35 -12.74 9.15
CA ALA A 487 -5.80 -14.01 9.58
C ALA A 487 -4.39 -14.24 9.00
N LEU A 488 -3.60 -15.10 9.65
CA LEU A 488 -2.26 -15.46 9.16
C LEU A 488 -2.37 -16.14 7.78
N PRO A 489 -1.77 -15.59 6.71
CA PRO A 489 -1.83 -16.21 5.39
C PRO A 489 -0.94 -17.44 5.30
N TYR A 490 -1.32 -18.40 4.47
CA TYR A 490 -0.66 -19.71 4.36
C TYR A 490 0.85 -19.63 4.10
N TRP A 491 1.29 -18.63 3.33
CA TRP A 491 2.69 -18.42 2.97
C TRP A 491 3.56 -17.89 4.12
N GLN A 492 2.98 -17.31 5.17
CA GLN A 492 3.72 -16.80 6.33
C GLN A 492 3.79 -17.81 7.50
N MET A 493 3.07 -18.94 7.42
CA MET A 493 2.89 -19.87 8.54
C MET A 493 4.19 -20.53 9.06
N ALA A 494 5.25 -20.58 8.25
CA ALA A 494 6.53 -21.16 8.66
C ALA A 494 7.42 -20.19 9.46
N ASP A 495 7.10 -18.89 9.45
CA ASP A 495 7.97 -17.82 9.91
C ASP A 495 7.54 -17.18 11.23
N VAL A 496 6.26 -17.30 11.60
CA VAL A 496 5.69 -16.54 12.73
C VAL A 496 4.84 -17.39 13.66
N ASP A 497 5.05 -17.21 14.96
CA ASP A 497 4.12 -17.70 16.01
C ASP A 497 3.02 -16.64 16.22
N SER A 498 2.05 -16.62 15.30
CA SER A 498 0.92 -15.69 15.29
C SER A 498 -0.36 -16.37 14.81
N LYS A 499 -1.50 -15.70 14.98
CA LYS A 499 -2.80 -16.07 14.38
C LYS A 499 -3.25 -15.10 13.30
N THR A 500 -2.54 -13.98 13.14
CA THR A 500 -2.85 -12.91 12.19
C THR A 500 -1.62 -12.55 11.34
N ARG A 501 -1.85 -11.94 10.17
CA ARG A 501 -0.80 -11.42 9.28
C ARG A 501 0.17 -10.58 10.10
N SER A 502 1.45 -10.91 10.05
CA SER A 502 2.50 -10.20 10.80
C SER A 502 3.30 -9.32 9.84
N MET A 503 3.55 -8.07 10.21
CA MET A 503 4.29 -7.08 9.41
C MET A 503 5.69 -6.85 9.99
N CYS A 504 6.70 -6.51 9.19
CA CYS A 504 6.64 -6.28 7.72
C CYS A 504 7.08 -7.52 6.89
N ASP A 505 7.17 -7.39 5.55
CA ASP A 505 7.57 -8.50 4.66
C ASP A 505 9.05 -8.39 4.22
N LEU A 506 9.56 -7.17 4.03
CA LEU A 506 10.95 -6.83 3.69
C LEU A 506 11.20 -5.37 4.10
N ALA A 507 12.45 -4.91 4.16
CA ALA A 507 12.77 -3.52 4.52
C ALA A 507 13.91 -2.89 3.71
N LEU A 508 13.86 -1.56 3.54
CA LEU A 508 14.91 -0.74 2.91
C LEU A 508 15.21 0.49 3.78
N SER A 509 16.28 1.21 3.45
CA SER A 509 16.71 2.42 4.16
C SER A 509 15.58 3.46 4.26
N SER A 510 15.30 3.85 5.49
CA SER A 510 14.21 4.76 5.84
C SER A 510 14.53 5.66 7.03
N SER A 511 15.63 5.43 7.75
CA SER A 511 15.91 6.14 9.00
C SER A 511 16.23 7.62 8.78
N PRO A 512 15.62 8.56 9.54
CA PRO A 512 16.00 9.97 9.50
C PRO A 512 17.38 10.25 10.13
N GLU A 513 18.04 9.25 10.73
CA GLU A 513 19.44 9.36 11.18
C GLU A 513 20.41 9.40 9.99
N ASN A 514 20.08 8.69 8.90
CA ASN A 514 20.80 8.71 7.63
C ASN A 514 19.79 9.05 6.51
N PRO A 515 19.32 10.31 6.44
CA PRO A 515 18.13 10.68 5.72
C PRO A 515 18.32 10.64 4.20
N MET A 516 17.20 10.72 3.46
CA MET A 516 17.14 10.72 2.00
C MET A 516 16.77 12.10 1.47
N TRP A 517 17.35 12.50 0.34
CA TRP A 517 17.04 13.74 -0.36
C TRP A 517 15.62 13.77 -0.96
N MET A 518 15.02 14.95 -0.93
CA MET A 518 13.84 15.34 -1.69
C MET A 518 14.01 16.76 -2.24
N ARG A 519 13.40 17.03 -3.39
CA ARG A 519 13.30 18.37 -3.98
C ARG A 519 11.85 18.84 -3.97
N ARG A 520 11.50 19.91 -3.24
CA ARG A 520 10.16 20.54 -3.34
C ARG A 520 10.22 22.05 -3.21
N TRP A 521 9.25 22.75 -3.81
CA TRP A 521 9.04 24.19 -3.68
C TRP A 521 10.33 25.01 -3.87
N THR A 522 11.12 24.68 -4.88
CA THR A 522 12.41 25.33 -5.18
C THR A 522 13.53 25.17 -4.14
N ASN A 523 13.34 24.36 -3.07
CA ASN A 523 14.38 23.98 -2.11
C ASN A 523 14.75 22.48 -2.18
N TRP A 524 15.92 22.16 -1.61
CA TRP A 524 16.32 20.81 -1.21
C TRP A 524 16.02 20.61 0.27
N GLU A 525 15.49 19.44 0.61
CA GLU A 525 15.16 19.02 1.96
C GLU A 525 15.45 17.52 2.10
N HIS A 526 15.66 17.01 3.31
CA HIS A 526 15.92 15.59 3.54
C HIS A 526 15.07 15.04 4.68
N TYR A 527 14.62 13.80 4.53
CA TYR A 527 13.67 13.17 5.44
C TYR A 527 14.02 11.69 5.65
N GLY A 528 13.42 11.09 6.67
CA GLY A 528 13.25 9.64 6.78
C GLY A 528 11.79 9.25 6.54
N GLY A 529 11.47 7.99 6.81
CA GLY A 529 10.15 7.40 6.69
C GLY A 529 10.16 6.16 5.81
N THR A 530 9.35 5.15 6.15
CA THR A 530 9.10 3.98 5.29
C THR A 530 8.48 4.38 3.94
N SER A 531 7.98 5.61 3.87
CA SER A 531 7.72 6.40 2.68
C SER A 531 8.84 6.44 1.64
N PHE A 532 10.12 6.32 1.99
CA PHE A 532 11.18 6.17 0.98
C PHE A 532 11.32 4.72 0.51
N ALA A 533 11.14 3.77 1.44
CA ALA A 533 11.36 2.35 1.21
C ALA A 533 10.35 1.76 0.21
N SER A 534 9.05 2.00 0.38
CA SER A 534 7.99 1.48 -0.51
C SER A 534 8.13 1.93 -1.98
N PRO A 535 8.19 3.24 -2.31
CA PRO A 535 8.35 3.69 -3.68
C PRO A 535 9.71 3.31 -4.26
N ALA A 536 10.80 3.32 -3.47
CA ALA A 536 12.10 2.84 -3.96
C ALA A 536 12.01 1.37 -4.41
N PHE A 537 11.40 0.51 -3.58
CA PHE A 537 11.16 -0.88 -3.94
C PHE A 537 10.20 -1.02 -5.15
N ALA A 538 9.26 -0.10 -5.33
CA ALA A 538 8.40 -0.07 -6.52
C ALA A 538 9.20 0.08 -7.83
N GLY A 539 10.21 0.95 -7.83
CA GLY A 539 11.15 1.07 -8.93
C GLY A 539 12.00 -0.20 -9.11
N MET A 540 12.49 -0.79 -8.01
CA MET A 540 13.24 -2.05 -8.07
C MET A 540 12.44 -3.19 -8.71
N VAL A 541 11.16 -3.35 -8.38
CA VAL A 541 10.28 -4.35 -8.99
C VAL A 541 10.04 -4.07 -10.48
N ALA A 542 9.93 -2.80 -10.90
CA ALA A 542 9.84 -2.46 -12.33
C ALA A 542 11.14 -2.79 -13.09
N VAL A 543 12.31 -2.56 -12.49
CA VAL A 543 13.62 -2.99 -13.03
C VAL A 543 13.66 -4.52 -13.18
N ILE A 544 13.26 -5.27 -12.15
CA ILE A 544 13.10 -6.74 -12.21
C ILE A 544 12.13 -7.15 -13.34
N ASN A 545 10.98 -6.49 -13.48
CA ASN A 545 10.04 -6.76 -14.56
C ASN A 545 10.65 -6.53 -15.95
N SER A 546 11.49 -5.50 -16.13
CA SER A 546 12.17 -5.25 -17.41
C SER A 546 13.19 -6.35 -17.77
N TYR A 547 13.96 -6.83 -16.79
CA TYR A 547 14.81 -8.01 -16.94
C TYR A 547 13.99 -9.25 -17.30
N ARG A 548 12.93 -9.54 -16.55
CA ARG A 548 12.05 -10.71 -16.76
C ARG A 548 11.44 -10.70 -18.16
N LYS A 549 10.93 -9.55 -18.61
CA LYS A 549 10.35 -9.34 -19.94
C LYS A 549 11.36 -9.66 -21.06
N ALA A 550 12.61 -9.21 -20.93
CA ALA A 550 13.67 -9.51 -21.89
C ALA A 550 14.02 -11.01 -21.96
N HIS A 551 13.84 -11.74 -20.86
CA HIS A 551 14.01 -13.20 -20.77
C HIS A 551 12.73 -14.00 -21.04
N GLY A 552 11.66 -13.35 -21.55
CA GLY A 552 10.39 -14.02 -21.85
C GLY A 552 9.59 -14.48 -20.62
N LYS A 553 9.96 -14.05 -19.41
CA LYS A 553 9.24 -14.32 -18.17
C LYS A 553 8.11 -13.28 -17.96
N PRO A 554 6.97 -13.68 -17.35
CA PRO A 554 5.89 -12.76 -16.99
C PRO A 554 6.27 -11.84 -15.81
N ARG A 555 5.56 -10.72 -15.63
CA ARG A 555 5.74 -9.76 -14.52
C ARG A 555 5.61 -10.42 -13.14
N VAL A 556 6.23 -9.82 -12.11
CA VAL A 556 6.35 -10.35 -10.74
C VAL A 556 5.02 -10.53 -10.01
N GLY A 557 4.06 -9.62 -10.20
CA GLY A 557 2.74 -9.68 -9.54
C GLY A 557 2.80 -9.73 -8.02
N TYR A 558 1.84 -10.42 -7.40
CA TYR A 558 1.79 -10.60 -5.95
C TYR A 558 3.02 -11.36 -5.45
N LEU A 559 3.89 -10.64 -4.73
CA LEU A 559 5.23 -11.09 -4.40
C LEU A 559 5.30 -12.01 -3.18
N ASN A 560 4.41 -11.83 -2.19
CA ASN A 560 4.52 -12.45 -0.87
C ASN A 560 4.63 -13.99 -0.91
N PRO A 561 3.77 -14.75 -1.64
CA PRO A 561 3.91 -16.21 -1.67
C PRO A 561 5.27 -16.67 -2.18
N ILE A 562 5.87 -15.93 -3.12
CA ILE A 562 7.15 -16.30 -3.74
C ILE A 562 8.32 -16.02 -2.79
N ILE A 563 8.40 -14.85 -2.17
CA ILE A 563 9.56 -14.50 -1.29
C ILE A 563 9.60 -15.35 -0.02
N TYR A 564 8.45 -15.82 0.46
CA TYR A 564 8.38 -16.71 1.63
C TYR A 564 8.61 -18.19 1.27
N LEU A 565 7.96 -18.71 0.21
CA LEU A 565 7.93 -20.16 -0.07
C LEU A 565 8.99 -20.63 -1.08
N HIS A 566 9.44 -19.77 -2.00
CA HIS A 566 10.46 -20.14 -2.99
C HIS A 566 11.87 -19.91 -2.42
N GLY A 567 12.47 -20.97 -1.86
CA GLY A 567 13.78 -20.94 -1.18
C GLY A 567 14.88 -20.14 -1.90
N PRO A 568 15.10 -20.29 -3.22
CA PRO A 568 16.07 -19.47 -3.96
C PRO A 568 15.76 -17.97 -3.93
N THR A 569 14.49 -17.56 -4.01
CA THR A 569 14.07 -16.15 -3.88
C THR A 569 14.21 -15.67 -2.44
N ARG A 570 13.89 -16.50 -1.45
CA ARG A 570 14.10 -16.15 -0.04
C ARG A 570 15.58 -15.90 0.29
N ALA A 571 16.48 -16.64 -0.34
CA ALA A 571 17.92 -16.54 -0.12
C ALA A 571 18.58 -15.26 -0.70
N THR A 572 17.83 -14.40 -1.41
CA THR A 572 18.35 -13.12 -1.94
C THR A 572 18.12 -11.93 -1.02
N PHE A 573 17.65 -12.15 0.20
CA PHE A 573 17.49 -11.09 1.19
C PHE A 573 18.69 -11.08 2.16
N ARG A 574 19.25 -9.89 2.38
CA ARG A 574 20.22 -9.60 3.43
C ARG A 574 19.47 -9.47 4.75
N ASP A 575 19.62 -10.49 5.58
CA ASP A 575 19.08 -10.58 6.94
C ASP A 575 19.58 -9.41 7.82
N ILE A 576 18.67 -8.75 8.54
CA ILE A 576 18.95 -7.55 9.35
C ILE A 576 18.82 -7.93 10.83
N THR A 577 19.90 -8.41 11.43
CA THR A 577 19.84 -9.10 12.73
C THR A 577 20.04 -8.19 13.96
N GLU A 578 20.19 -6.88 13.75
CA GLU A 578 20.49 -5.89 14.80
C GLU A 578 19.51 -4.69 14.77
N GLY A 579 19.30 -4.08 15.93
CA GLY A 579 18.32 -3.02 16.15
C GLY A 579 16.99 -3.56 16.69
N ALA A 580 16.01 -2.65 16.85
CA ALA A 580 14.68 -2.98 17.36
C ALA A 580 13.69 -1.86 17.04
N THR A 581 12.43 -2.20 16.78
CA THR A 581 11.32 -1.24 16.96
C THR A 581 10.90 -1.22 18.43
N LYS A 582 10.00 -0.31 18.80
CA LYS A 582 9.55 -0.14 20.19
C LYS A 582 9.14 -1.43 20.91
N TYR A 583 8.60 -2.42 20.19
CA TYR A 583 8.06 -3.66 20.78
C TYR A 583 8.77 -4.93 20.33
N TRP A 584 9.59 -4.88 19.28
CA TRP A 584 10.15 -6.06 18.62
C TRP A 584 11.64 -5.87 18.33
N PRO A 585 12.52 -6.76 18.84
CA PRO A 585 13.90 -6.79 18.40
C PRO A 585 14.00 -7.34 16.97
N ALA A 586 15.05 -6.94 16.26
CA ALA A 586 15.47 -7.63 15.05
C ALA A 586 16.17 -8.95 15.41
N GLY A 587 16.32 -9.88 14.45
CA GLY A 587 16.87 -11.20 14.71
C GLY A 587 17.21 -12.00 13.46
N VAL A 588 17.68 -13.24 13.63
CA VAL A 588 18.04 -14.11 12.50
C VAL A 588 16.78 -14.66 11.83
N GLY A 589 16.64 -14.41 10.53
CA GLY A 589 15.57 -14.96 9.69
C GLY A 589 14.48 -13.93 9.38
N TRP A 590 13.22 -14.28 9.65
CA TRP A 590 12.13 -13.29 9.56
C TRP A 590 11.95 -12.61 10.92
N ASP A 591 11.81 -11.28 10.94
CA ASP A 591 11.42 -10.52 12.13
C ASP A 591 10.36 -9.45 11.85
N TYR A 592 9.72 -8.93 12.91
CA TYR A 592 8.72 -7.88 12.76
C TYR A 592 9.30 -6.55 12.24
N PRO A 593 10.45 -6.04 12.73
CA PRO A 593 10.99 -4.76 12.28
C PRO A 593 11.34 -4.67 10.78
N THR A 594 11.85 -5.75 10.19
CA THR A 594 12.46 -5.77 8.84
C THR A 594 11.98 -6.88 7.92
N GLY A 595 11.14 -7.79 8.40
CA GLY A 595 10.58 -8.86 7.59
C GLY A 595 11.65 -9.87 7.22
N LEU A 596 11.79 -10.19 5.93
CA LEU A 596 12.90 -10.99 5.41
C LEU A 596 14.24 -10.23 5.31
N GLY A 597 14.24 -8.92 5.61
CA GLY A 597 15.41 -8.04 5.48
C GLY A 597 15.48 -7.30 4.14
N ALA A 598 16.70 -6.93 3.74
CA ALA A 598 16.97 -6.06 2.59
C ALA A 598 17.12 -6.83 1.26
N PRO A 599 16.45 -6.44 0.15
CA PRO A 599 16.49 -7.19 -1.10
C PRO A 599 17.79 -6.98 -1.92
N ASP A 600 18.36 -8.06 -2.45
CA ASP A 600 19.29 -8.03 -3.58
C ASP A 600 18.49 -8.06 -4.90
N VAL A 601 18.44 -6.92 -5.60
CA VAL A 601 17.56 -6.73 -6.77
C VAL A 601 18.05 -7.51 -7.99
N ALA A 602 19.37 -7.63 -8.20
CA ALA A 602 19.94 -8.43 -9.27
C ALA A 602 19.66 -9.92 -9.06
N ALA A 603 19.90 -10.45 -7.86
CA ALA A 603 19.64 -11.84 -7.54
C ALA A 603 18.14 -12.17 -7.62
N LEU A 604 17.25 -11.29 -7.12
CA LEU A 604 15.79 -11.43 -7.28
C LEU A 604 15.38 -11.56 -8.76
N ALA A 605 15.96 -10.75 -9.65
CA ALA A 605 15.63 -10.78 -11.07
C ALA A 605 15.93 -12.13 -11.73
N GLU A 606 17.04 -12.77 -11.35
CA GLU A 606 17.46 -14.08 -11.84
C GLU A 606 16.55 -15.20 -11.30
N VAL A 607 16.37 -15.26 -9.97
CA VAL A 607 15.83 -16.45 -9.28
C VAL A 607 14.31 -16.48 -9.13
N ILE A 608 13.59 -15.35 -9.27
CA ILE A 608 12.11 -15.40 -9.23
C ILE A 608 11.61 -16.30 -10.38
N PRO A 609 10.73 -17.28 -10.11
CA PRO A 609 10.15 -18.14 -11.15
C PRO A 609 9.29 -17.32 -12.13
#